data_AF-A0A501XJ22-F1
#
_entry.id   AF-A0A501XJ22-F1
#
_cell.length_a   1.000
_cell.length_b   1.000
_cell.length_c   1.000
_cell.angle_alpha   90.00
_cell.angle_beta   90.00
_cell.angle_gamma   90.00
#
_symmetry.space_group_name_H-M   'P 1'
#
loop_
_entity.id
_entity.type
_entity.pdbx_description
1 polymer ?
#
loop_
_entity_poly.entity_id
_entity_poly.type
_entity_poly.pdbx_seq_one_letter_code
_entity_poly.pdbx_strand_id
1 'polypeptide(L)'
;MFDPRAIAAYAVAQGKKAADVVKRALGKVLGILDAYEEVIHIDDSVLETRQRFLKLHETGHFELPHQRKIFRFFEDSEEELNPSIVDKFEREANNFARYAIFNGNAYAERAADFPLAFSSVKKMKSVFNVSLYAGLREYARTHRHVCIAMAVEKPALCPQNGWSAEIRRVETSLEFERQFGRPQLSVITTNHPFWRLVPFGKATKPTKVWLTNLNGEQQEFVGEALDTTYNILIFACPTALFKS
;
A
#
# COMPACT_ATOMS: atom_id res chain seq x y z
N MET A 1 -13.11 -15.79 -52.84
CA MET A 1 -12.12 -16.88 -52.76
C MET A 1 -11.41 -16.72 -51.42
N PHE A 2 -11.58 -17.68 -50.51
CA PHE A 2 -10.95 -17.70 -49.19
C PHE A 2 -9.42 -17.75 -49.37
N ASP A 3 -8.66 -16.85 -48.76
CA ASP A 3 -7.20 -16.93 -48.69
C ASP A 3 -6.78 -17.36 -47.27
N PRO A 4 -6.51 -18.65 -47.06
CA PRO A 4 -6.14 -19.19 -45.75
C PRO A 4 -4.84 -18.59 -45.22
N ARG A 5 -3.96 -18.08 -46.10
CA ARG A 5 -2.68 -17.49 -45.70
C ARG A 5 -2.89 -16.08 -45.16
N ALA A 6 -3.81 -15.31 -45.74
CA ALA A 6 -4.20 -14.00 -45.23
C ALA A 6 -4.90 -14.11 -43.86
N ILE A 7 -5.74 -15.13 -43.66
CA ILE A 7 -6.41 -15.40 -42.38
C ILE A 7 -5.41 -15.87 -41.32
N ALA A 8 -4.48 -16.77 -41.68
CA ALA A 8 -3.43 -17.21 -40.76
C ALA A 8 -2.46 -16.07 -40.41
N ALA A 9 -2.10 -15.20 -41.36
CA ALA A 9 -1.27 -14.03 -41.12
C ALA A 9 -1.99 -12.99 -40.24
N TYR A 10 -3.30 -12.81 -40.44
CA TYR A 10 -4.13 -11.96 -39.58
C TYR A 10 -4.26 -12.53 -38.16
N ALA A 11 -4.48 -13.83 -38.01
CA ALA A 11 -4.52 -14.51 -36.72
C ALA A 11 -3.17 -14.46 -35.99
N VAL A 12 -2.05 -14.59 -36.71
CA VAL A 12 -0.70 -14.44 -36.15
C VAL A 12 -0.40 -12.98 -35.81
N ALA A 13 -0.84 -12.02 -36.62
CA ALA A 13 -0.65 -10.59 -36.35
C ALA A 13 -1.52 -10.08 -35.18
N GLN A 14 -2.75 -10.57 -35.07
CA GLN A 14 -3.63 -10.32 -33.92
C GLN A 14 -3.14 -11.06 -32.68
N GLY A 15 -2.65 -12.30 -32.82
CA GLY A 15 -1.96 -13.02 -31.76
C GLY A 15 -0.70 -12.29 -31.30
N LYS A 16 0.05 -11.63 -32.20
CA LYS A 16 1.19 -10.78 -31.88
C LYS A 16 0.79 -9.47 -31.22
N LYS A 17 -0.30 -8.83 -31.66
CA LYS A 17 -0.83 -7.60 -31.03
C LYS A 17 -1.42 -7.90 -29.66
N ALA A 18 -2.19 -8.97 -29.50
CA ALA A 18 -2.66 -9.48 -28.23
C ALA A 18 -1.47 -9.85 -27.35
N ALA A 19 -0.48 -10.56 -27.89
CA ALA A 19 0.77 -10.86 -27.18
C ALA A 19 1.56 -9.59 -26.83
N ASP A 20 1.57 -8.54 -27.65
CA ASP A 20 2.29 -7.27 -27.39
C ASP A 20 1.52 -6.34 -26.44
N VAL A 21 0.19 -6.39 -26.43
CA VAL A 21 -0.68 -5.76 -25.42
C VAL A 21 -0.51 -6.48 -24.09
N VAL A 22 -0.54 -7.82 -24.11
CA VAL A 22 -0.16 -8.69 -22.99
C VAL A 22 1.31 -8.47 -22.62
N LYS A 23 2.24 -8.18 -23.54
CA LYS A 23 3.68 -7.91 -23.24
C LYS A 23 3.90 -6.52 -22.67
N ARG A 24 3.13 -5.52 -23.10
CA ARG A 24 3.11 -4.16 -22.54
C ARG A 24 2.43 -4.12 -21.17
N ALA A 25 1.46 -5.01 -20.94
CA ALA A 25 0.93 -5.29 -19.61
C ALA A 25 1.96 -6.07 -18.76
N LEU A 26 2.48 -7.21 -19.24
CA LEU A 26 3.50 -8.09 -18.62
C LEU A 26 4.80 -7.40 -18.25
N GLY A 27 5.22 -6.35 -18.96
CA GLY A 27 6.39 -5.56 -18.57
C GLY A 27 6.27 -4.90 -17.19
N LYS A 28 5.06 -4.86 -16.61
CA LYS A 28 4.75 -4.33 -15.27
C LYS A 28 3.75 -5.17 -14.46
N VAL A 29 3.24 -6.27 -15.01
CA VAL A 29 2.25 -7.14 -14.36
C VAL A 29 2.99 -8.20 -13.56
N LEU A 30 2.83 -8.13 -12.23
CA LEU A 30 3.52 -9.00 -11.27
C LEU A 30 2.69 -10.25 -10.90
N GLY A 31 1.45 -10.32 -11.37
CA GLY A 31 0.53 -11.45 -11.23
C GLY A 31 -0.54 -11.43 -12.33
N ILE A 32 -0.91 -12.59 -12.87
CA ILE A 32 -1.97 -12.75 -13.87
C ILE A 32 -2.89 -13.89 -13.42
N LEU A 33 -4.19 -13.64 -13.49
CA LEU A 33 -5.24 -14.65 -13.36
C LEU A 33 -5.62 -15.20 -14.75
N ASP A 34 -5.47 -16.50 -14.95
CA ASP A 34 -6.14 -17.23 -16.03
C ASP A 34 -7.49 -17.73 -15.51
N ALA A 35 -8.58 -17.09 -15.95
CA ALA A 35 -9.93 -17.37 -15.46
C ALA A 35 -10.53 -18.69 -15.99
N TYR A 36 -9.94 -19.27 -17.05
CA TYR A 36 -10.40 -20.52 -17.66
C TYR A 36 -9.69 -21.74 -17.08
N GLU A 37 -8.39 -21.64 -16.85
CA GLU A 37 -7.58 -22.70 -16.24
C GLU A 37 -7.62 -22.66 -14.69
N GLU A 38 -8.19 -21.61 -14.10
CA GLU A 38 -8.17 -21.34 -12.66
C GLU A 38 -6.73 -21.27 -12.10
N VAL A 39 -5.80 -20.75 -12.90
CA VAL A 39 -4.37 -20.66 -12.56
C VAL A 39 -3.97 -19.21 -12.32
N ILE A 40 -3.27 -18.97 -11.20
CA ILE A 40 -2.65 -17.66 -10.90
C ILE A 40 -1.15 -17.78 -11.18
N HIS A 41 -0.65 -17.00 -12.14
CA HIS A 41 0.77 -16.85 -12.42
C HIS A 41 1.31 -15.67 -11.62
N ILE A 42 2.42 -15.84 -10.91
CA ILE A 42 3.08 -14.78 -10.14
C ILE A 42 4.54 -14.70 -10.55
N ASP A 43 5.07 -13.49 -10.65
CA ASP A 43 6.49 -13.25 -10.82
C ASP A 43 7.26 -13.77 -9.60
N ASP A 44 8.09 -14.80 -9.79
CA ASP A 44 8.85 -15.44 -8.73
C ASP A 44 10.08 -14.62 -8.28
N SER A 45 10.45 -13.57 -9.03
CA SER A 45 11.56 -12.68 -8.69
C SER A 45 11.24 -11.69 -7.57
N VAL A 46 9.97 -11.51 -7.21
CA VAL A 46 9.57 -10.62 -6.11
C VAL A 46 9.59 -11.33 -4.76
N LEU A 47 9.78 -10.57 -3.67
CA LEU A 47 9.79 -11.10 -2.30
C LEU A 47 8.52 -11.91 -1.99
N GLU A 48 8.66 -13.01 -1.24
CA GLU A 48 7.56 -13.92 -0.88
C GLU A 48 6.34 -13.20 -0.27
N THR A 49 6.57 -12.23 0.63
CA THR A 49 5.50 -11.40 1.21
C THR A 49 4.70 -10.63 0.15
N ARG A 50 5.35 -10.20 -0.94
CA ARG A 50 4.72 -9.53 -2.08
C ARG A 50 4.01 -10.54 -2.97
N GLN A 51 4.59 -11.70 -3.21
CA GLN A 51 3.92 -12.79 -3.93
C GLN A 51 2.61 -13.18 -3.24
N ARG A 52 2.62 -13.33 -1.91
CA ARG A 52 1.40 -13.64 -1.13
C ARG A 52 0.32 -12.58 -1.31
N PHE A 53 0.68 -11.30 -1.30
CA PHE A 53 -0.27 -10.22 -1.58
C PHE A 53 -0.83 -10.31 -2.99
N LEU A 54 0.01 -10.51 -4.00
CA LEU A 54 -0.42 -10.62 -5.39
C LEU A 54 -1.35 -11.83 -5.58
N LYS A 55 -1.02 -13.01 -5.04
CA LYS A 55 -1.90 -14.19 -5.07
C LYS A 55 -3.29 -13.88 -4.51
N LEU A 56 -3.36 -13.21 -3.35
CA LEU A 56 -4.63 -12.87 -2.73
C LEU A 56 -5.37 -11.74 -3.47
N HIS A 57 -4.66 -10.85 -4.15
CA HIS A 57 -5.26 -9.83 -5.02
C HIS A 57 -5.93 -10.48 -6.23
N GLU A 58 -5.22 -11.36 -6.94
CA GLU A 58 -5.80 -12.14 -8.05
C GLU A 58 -6.94 -13.05 -7.57
N THR A 59 -6.80 -13.67 -6.39
CA THR A 59 -7.90 -14.43 -5.76
C THR A 59 -9.10 -13.53 -5.50
N GLY A 60 -8.90 -12.26 -5.11
CA GLY A 60 -9.99 -11.30 -4.95
C GLY A 60 -10.74 -11.05 -6.26
N HIS A 61 -10.03 -10.86 -7.38
CA HIS A 61 -10.65 -10.76 -8.70
C HIS A 61 -11.48 -11.98 -9.06
N PHE A 62 -10.99 -13.17 -8.71
CA PHE A 62 -11.67 -14.44 -8.99
C PHE A 62 -12.86 -14.72 -8.06
N GLU A 63 -12.75 -14.47 -6.77
CA GLU A 63 -13.78 -14.82 -5.78
C GLU A 63 -14.92 -13.80 -5.72
N LEU A 64 -14.67 -12.54 -6.07
CA LEU A 64 -15.71 -11.51 -6.10
C LEU A 64 -16.66 -11.73 -7.29
N PRO A 65 -17.94 -12.10 -7.08
CA PRO A 65 -18.79 -12.63 -8.15
C PRO A 65 -19.04 -11.66 -9.30
N HIS A 66 -19.10 -10.35 -9.03
CA HIS A 66 -19.29 -9.33 -10.05
C HIS A 66 -18.04 -9.08 -10.88
N GLN A 67 -16.84 -9.29 -10.31
CA GLN A 67 -15.59 -9.18 -11.05
C GLN A 67 -15.36 -10.41 -11.92
N ARG A 68 -15.46 -11.62 -11.34
CA ARG A 68 -15.30 -12.90 -12.05
C ARG A 68 -16.20 -13.01 -13.27
N LYS A 69 -17.48 -12.66 -13.14
CA LYS A 69 -18.44 -12.72 -14.24
C LYS A 69 -18.05 -11.77 -15.36
N ILE A 70 -17.68 -10.54 -15.00
CA ILE A 70 -17.35 -9.50 -15.97
C ILE A 70 -16.06 -9.83 -16.73
N PHE A 71 -14.99 -10.28 -16.06
CA PHE A 71 -13.77 -10.70 -16.76
C PHE A 71 -14.02 -11.78 -17.81
N ARG A 72 -14.88 -12.78 -17.49
CA ARG A 72 -15.27 -13.84 -18.46
C ARG A 72 -16.07 -13.33 -19.66
N PHE A 73 -16.82 -12.23 -19.54
CA PHE A 73 -17.58 -11.65 -20.66
C PHE A 73 -16.73 -10.73 -21.53
N PHE A 74 -15.73 -10.05 -20.94
CA PHE A 74 -14.89 -9.08 -21.63
C PHE A 74 -13.72 -9.71 -22.39
N GLU A 75 -13.21 -10.86 -21.97
CA GLU A 75 -12.19 -11.61 -22.73
C GLU A 75 -12.66 -12.01 -24.14
N ASP A 76 -13.97 -12.15 -24.35
CA ASP A 76 -14.60 -12.50 -25.63
C ASP A 76 -15.12 -11.27 -26.41
N SER A 77 -14.83 -10.04 -25.98
CA SER A 77 -15.35 -8.80 -26.60
C SER A 77 -14.23 -7.80 -26.96
N GLU A 78 -14.41 -7.03 -28.03
CA GLU A 78 -13.50 -5.91 -28.36
C GLU A 78 -13.74 -4.64 -27.51
N GLU A 79 -14.72 -4.69 -26.59
CA GLU A 79 -15.07 -3.56 -25.72
C GLU A 79 -14.17 -3.52 -24.48
N GLU A 80 -13.83 -2.33 -23.99
CA GLU A 80 -13.09 -2.16 -22.74
C GLU A 80 -14.03 -1.72 -21.62
N LEU A 81 -13.78 -2.19 -20.40
CA LEU A 81 -14.48 -1.68 -19.21
C LEU A 81 -14.23 -0.18 -19.04
N ASN A 82 -15.25 0.53 -18.58
CA ASN A 82 -15.11 1.93 -18.20
C ASN A 82 -13.98 2.07 -17.15
N PRO A 83 -13.04 3.02 -17.30
CA PRO A 83 -11.90 3.17 -16.37
C PRO A 83 -12.31 3.29 -14.89
N SER A 84 -13.43 3.94 -14.60
CA SER A 84 -13.93 4.08 -13.23
C SER A 84 -14.42 2.77 -12.60
N ILE A 85 -14.78 1.78 -13.42
CA ILE A 85 -15.16 0.43 -12.97
C ILE A 85 -13.90 -0.40 -12.72
N VAL A 86 -12.91 -0.32 -13.61
CA VAL A 86 -11.58 -0.94 -13.40
C VAL A 86 -10.99 -0.47 -12.08
N ASP A 87 -10.96 0.84 -11.84
CA ASP A 87 -10.45 1.41 -10.59
C ASP A 87 -11.19 0.89 -9.34
N LYS A 88 -12.51 0.66 -9.44
CA LYS A 88 -13.29 0.07 -8.34
C LYS A 88 -12.91 -1.39 -8.13
N PHE A 89 -12.77 -2.16 -9.19
CA PHE A 89 -12.42 -3.58 -9.10
C PHE A 89 -11.05 -3.78 -8.46
N GLU A 90 -10.06 -3.01 -8.92
CA GLU A 90 -8.72 -2.95 -8.34
C GLU A 90 -8.75 -2.63 -6.84
N ARG A 91 -9.56 -1.65 -6.44
CA ARG A 91 -9.70 -1.27 -5.02
C ARG A 91 -10.31 -2.39 -4.18
N GLU A 92 -11.30 -3.08 -4.72
CA GLU A 92 -11.96 -4.19 -4.04
C GLU A 92 -11.04 -5.41 -3.90
N ALA A 93 -10.32 -5.80 -4.95
CA ALA A 93 -9.32 -6.86 -4.90
C ALA A 93 -8.19 -6.54 -3.92
N ASN A 94 -7.71 -5.29 -3.92
CA ASN A 94 -6.75 -4.81 -2.92
C ASN A 94 -7.27 -4.89 -1.48
N ASN A 95 -8.56 -4.58 -1.26
CA ASN A 95 -9.19 -4.69 0.05
C ASN A 95 -9.40 -6.14 0.47
N PHE A 96 -9.77 -7.02 -0.45
CA PHE A 96 -9.86 -8.47 -0.22
C PHE A 96 -8.50 -9.02 0.22
N ALA A 97 -7.44 -8.74 -0.54
CA ALA A 97 -6.09 -9.19 -0.23
C ALA A 97 -5.61 -8.69 1.14
N ARG A 98 -5.86 -7.41 1.44
CA ARG A 98 -5.58 -6.83 2.76
C ARG A 98 -6.32 -7.60 3.87
N TYR A 99 -7.64 -7.77 3.73
CA TYR A 99 -8.46 -8.42 4.75
C TYR A 99 -8.00 -9.87 5.00
N ALA A 100 -7.68 -10.61 3.94
CA ALA A 100 -7.18 -11.97 4.03
C ALA A 100 -5.77 -12.04 4.67
N ILE A 101 -4.86 -11.13 4.33
CA ILE A 101 -3.50 -11.11 4.91
C ILE A 101 -3.53 -10.85 6.42
N PHE A 102 -4.35 -9.90 6.84
CA PHE A 102 -4.43 -9.46 8.22
C PHE A 102 -5.47 -10.24 9.06
N ASN A 103 -6.07 -11.27 8.46
CA ASN A 103 -7.08 -12.13 9.08
C ASN A 103 -8.24 -11.32 9.69
N GLY A 104 -8.77 -10.38 8.91
CA GLY A 104 -9.81 -9.46 9.37
C GLY A 104 -9.35 -8.58 10.53
N ASN A 105 -9.95 -8.78 11.71
CA ASN A 105 -9.67 -7.98 12.91
C ASN A 105 -8.50 -8.51 13.75
N ALA A 106 -7.97 -9.70 13.45
CA ALA A 106 -6.96 -10.35 14.28
C ALA A 106 -5.69 -9.49 14.42
N TYR A 107 -5.31 -8.73 13.38
CA TYR A 107 -4.18 -7.81 13.47
C TYR A 107 -4.40 -6.72 14.52
N ALA A 108 -5.59 -6.10 14.54
CA ALA A 108 -5.96 -5.05 15.48
C ALA A 108 -6.08 -5.58 16.91
N GLU A 109 -6.68 -6.76 17.07
CA GLU A 109 -6.79 -7.45 18.35
C GLU A 109 -5.40 -7.77 18.92
N ARG A 110 -4.53 -8.34 18.09
CA ARG A 110 -3.16 -8.66 18.51
C ARG A 110 -2.34 -7.40 18.81
N ALA A 111 -2.52 -6.35 18.02
CA ALA A 111 -1.90 -5.05 18.24
C ALA A 111 -2.26 -4.42 19.60
N ALA A 112 -3.45 -4.72 20.14
CA ALA A 112 -3.89 -4.20 21.43
C ALA A 112 -3.11 -4.79 22.62
N ASP A 113 -2.46 -5.95 22.46
CA ASP A 113 -1.60 -6.59 23.46
C ASP A 113 -0.21 -5.95 23.55
N PHE A 114 0.16 -5.13 22.56
CA PHE A 114 1.48 -4.53 22.48
C PHE A 114 1.46 -3.05 22.85
N PRO A 115 2.60 -2.53 23.35
CA PRO A 115 2.79 -1.09 23.50
C PRO A 115 2.57 -0.31 22.19
N LEU A 116 2.08 0.94 22.27
CA LEU A 116 1.92 1.80 21.09
C LEU A 116 3.27 2.38 20.65
N ALA A 117 4.00 1.61 19.84
CA ALA A 117 5.36 1.95 19.42
C ALA A 117 5.72 1.29 18.08
N PHE A 118 6.74 1.81 17.40
CA PHE A 118 7.22 1.24 16.13
C PHE A 118 7.74 -0.21 16.35
N SER A 119 8.34 -0.48 17.51
CA SER A 119 8.86 -1.80 17.89
C SER A 119 7.79 -2.89 17.86
N SER A 120 6.54 -2.56 18.19
CA SER A 120 5.39 -3.48 18.15
C SER A 120 5.08 -3.94 16.73
N VAL A 121 5.16 -3.03 15.75
CA VAL A 121 4.99 -3.37 14.32
C VAL A 121 6.08 -4.34 13.86
N LYS A 122 7.34 -4.13 14.28
CA LYS A 122 8.44 -5.04 13.96
C LYS A 122 8.19 -6.45 14.50
N LYS A 123 7.64 -6.58 15.71
CA LYS A 123 7.27 -7.88 16.32
C LYS A 123 6.12 -8.57 15.58
N MET A 124 5.10 -7.82 15.15
CA MET A 124 3.94 -8.39 14.46
C MET A 124 4.22 -8.76 13.00
N LYS A 125 5.23 -8.16 12.37
CA LYS A 125 5.62 -8.42 10.98
C LYS A 125 5.77 -9.92 10.67
N SER A 126 6.48 -10.65 11.53
CA SER A 126 6.72 -12.09 11.33
C SER A 126 5.46 -12.92 11.54
N VAL A 127 4.64 -12.56 12.54
CA VAL A 127 3.39 -13.28 12.87
C VAL A 127 2.42 -13.28 11.69
N PHE A 128 2.29 -12.14 11.01
CA PHE A 128 1.38 -12.00 9.87
C PHE A 128 2.05 -12.20 8.52
N ASN A 129 3.36 -12.48 8.48
CA ASN A 129 4.18 -12.59 7.28
C ASN A 129 3.92 -11.47 6.25
N VAL A 130 4.10 -10.22 6.70
CA VAL A 130 3.91 -9.00 5.90
C VAL A 130 5.19 -8.19 5.77
N SER A 131 5.25 -7.24 4.83
CA SER A 131 6.31 -6.23 4.84
C SER A 131 6.16 -5.30 6.04
N LEU A 132 7.27 -4.70 6.49
CA LEU A 132 7.22 -3.74 7.60
C LEU A 132 6.33 -2.53 7.27
N TYR A 133 6.38 -2.08 6.02
CA TYR A 133 5.54 -0.99 5.52
C TYR A 133 4.05 -1.34 5.55
N ALA A 134 3.67 -2.52 5.04
CA ALA A 134 2.27 -2.97 5.05
C ALA A 134 1.76 -3.14 6.49
N GLY A 135 2.56 -3.75 7.36
CA GLY A 135 2.22 -3.88 8.78
C GLY A 135 2.05 -2.53 9.47
N LEU A 136 2.97 -1.58 9.25
CA LEU A 136 2.88 -0.25 9.86
C LEU A 136 1.61 0.50 9.42
N ARG A 137 1.26 0.38 8.13
CA ARG A 137 0.04 0.96 7.58
C ARG A 137 -1.21 0.35 8.23
N GLU A 138 -1.31 -0.98 8.28
CA GLU A 138 -2.47 -1.62 8.91
C GLU A 138 -2.54 -1.33 10.41
N TYR A 139 -1.38 -1.25 11.08
CA TYR A 139 -1.29 -0.87 12.47
C TYR A 139 -1.90 0.48 12.72
N ALA A 140 -1.49 1.52 12.00
CA ALA A 140 -2.08 2.86 12.16
C ALA A 140 -3.57 2.88 11.82
N ARG A 141 -3.96 2.31 10.67
CA ARG A 141 -5.35 2.30 10.18
C ARG A 141 -6.33 1.70 11.18
N THR A 142 -5.95 0.58 11.78
CA THR A 142 -6.84 -0.23 12.63
C THR A 142 -6.66 0.05 14.12
N HIS A 143 -5.71 0.91 14.49
CA HIS A 143 -5.46 1.21 15.89
C HIS A 143 -6.62 1.98 16.52
N ARG A 144 -6.98 1.60 17.74
CA ARG A 144 -8.03 2.27 18.54
C ARG A 144 -7.60 3.60 19.13
N HIS A 145 -6.30 3.85 19.24
CA HIS A 145 -5.75 5.09 19.78
C HIS A 145 -5.23 6.00 18.67
N VAL A 146 -5.11 7.29 18.99
CA VAL A 146 -4.50 8.30 18.12
C VAL A 146 -3.10 7.88 17.71
N CYS A 147 -2.89 7.63 16.43
CA CYS A 147 -1.58 7.45 15.84
C CYS A 147 -1.57 7.74 14.34
N ILE A 148 -0.37 7.97 13.82
CA ILE A 148 -0.09 8.23 12.41
C ILE A 148 1.15 7.45 11.97
N ALA A 149 1.08 6.91 10.76
CA ALA A 149 2.18 6.30 10.04
C ALA A 149 2.39 7.00 8.71
N MET A 150 3.65 7.17 8.31
CA MET A 150 4.00 7.76 7.02
C MET A 150 5.11 6.95 6.35
N ALA A 151 5.05 6.87 5.03
CA ALA A 151 6.19 6.51 4.20
C ALA A 151 6.63 7.74 3.42
N VAL A 152 7.90 8.12 3.59
CA VAL A 152 8.47 9.30 2.96
C VAL A 152 9.73 8.94 2.18
N GLU A 153 9.99 9.66 1.10
CA GLU A 153 11.25 9.54 0.35
C GLU A 153 12.44 10.00 1.20
N LYS A 154 13.63 9.60 0.78
CA LYS A 154 14.87 10.05 1.45
C LYS A 154 14.99 11.57 1.34
N PRO A 155 15.46 12.27 2.40
CA PRO A 155 15.58 13.70 2.37
C PRO A 155 16.52 14.12 1.24
N ALA A 156 16.11 15.13 0.48
CA ALA A 156 16.87 15.71 -0.61
C ALA A 156 16.86 17.23 -0.53
N LEU A 157 17.90 17.86 -1.08
CA LEU A 157 18.00 19.31 -1.15
C LEU A 157 17.14 19.82 -2.32
N CYS A 158 16.13 20.62 -2.02
CA CYS A 158 15.28 21.31 -2.97
C CYS A 158 15.64 22.80 -3.01
N PRO A 159 15.79 23.43 -4.20
CA PRO A 159 16.11 24.85 -4.32
C PRO A 159 15.13 25.79 -3.62
N GLN A 160 13.85 25.42 -3.55
CA GLN A 160 12.78 26.28 -3.02
C GLN A 160 12.57 26.10 -1.51
N ASN A 161 12.77 24.88 -1.00
CA ASN A 161 12.39 24.51 0.37
C ASN A 161 13.60 24.12 1.25
N GLY A 162 14.81 24.16 0.70
CA GLY A 162 15.99 23.55 1.34
C GLY A 162 15.80 22.04 1.46
N TRP A 163 16.24 21.46 2.58
CA TRP A 163 16.05 20.04 2.84
C TRP A 163 14.57 19.69 2.98
N SER A 164 14.15 18.64 2.26
CA SER A 164 12.77 18.16 2.31
C SER A 164 12.68 16.67 2.03
N ALA A 165 11.62 16.03 2.52
CA ALA A 165 11.30 14.63 2.23
C ALA A 165 9.86 14.54 1.68
N GLU A 166 9.70 13.97 0.49
CA GLU A 166 8.38 13.80 -0.14
C GLU A 166 7.56 12.74 0.62
N ILE A 167 6.29 13.05 0.88
CA ILE A 167 5.36 12.12 1.52
C ILE A 167 4.74 11.26 0.43
N ARG A 168 5.07 9.98 0.41
CA ARG A 168 4.46 9.02 -0.52
C ARG A 168 3.07 8.62 -0.08
N ARG A 169 2.92 8.35 1.23
CA ARG A 169 1.69 7.85 1.84
C ARG A 169 1.62 8.27 3.30
N VAL A 170 0.40 8.55 3.73
CA VAL A 170 0.02 8.77 5.12
C VAL A 170 -1.10 7.78 5.45
N GLU A 171 -1.03 7.19 6.64
CA GLU A 171 -2.09 6.39 7.21
C GLU A 171 -2.30 6.79 8.66
N THR A 172 -3.56 6.93 9.05
CA THR A 172 -3.98 7.47 10.33
C THR A 172 -4.97 6.52 10.97
N SER A 173 -4.94 6.46 12.30
CA SER A 173 -6.08 5.90 13.05
C SER A 173 -7.32 6.77 12.85
N LEU A 174 -8.51 6.18 12.98
CA LEU A 174 -9.77 6.92 12.94
C LEU A 174 -9.80 8.04 14.00
N GLU A 175 -9.23 7.79 15.17
CA GLU A 175 -9.20 8.76 16.26
C GLU A 175 -8.24 9.93 15.97
N PHE A 176 -7.13 9.66 15.27
CA PHE A 176 -6.27 10.74 14.75
C PHE A 176 -7.05 11.64 13.78
N GLU A 177 -7.77 11.06 12.81
CA GLU A 177 -8.53 11.87 11.84
C GLU A 177 -9.63 12.69 12.51
N ARG A 178 -10.29 12.16 13.55
CA ARG A 178 -11.30 12.89 14.33
C ARG A 178 -10.72 14.11 15.05
N GLN A 179 -9.51 13.99 15.57
CA GLN A 179 -8.90 15.04 16.39
C GLN A 179 -8.06 16.02 15.58
N PHE A 180 -7.38 15.58 14.53
CA PHE A 180 -6.40 16.36 13.76
C PHE A 180 -6.81 16.57 12.30
N GLY A 181 -7.89 15.93 11.85
CA GLY A 181 -8.24 15.87 10.44
C GLY A 181 -7.34 14.92 9.65
N ARG A 182 -7.64 14.78 8.36
CA ARG A 182 -6.82 13.99 7.44
C ARG A 182 -5.68 14.85 6.88
N PRO A 183 -4.40 14.48 7.08
CA PRO A 183 -3.28 15.26 6.55
C PRO A 183 -3.32 15.36 5.02
N GLN A 184 -3.24 16.58 4.50
CA GLN A 184 -3.24 16.88 3.05
C GLN A 184 -1.84 17.27 2.54
N LEU A 185 -0.78 16.86 3.24
CA LEU A 185 0.58 17.30 2.98
C LEU A 185 1.30 16.33 2.04
N SER A 186 2.03 16.88 1.08
CA SER A 186 2.85 16.13 0.12
C SER A 186 4.34 16.13 0.46
N VAL A 187 4.78 16.96 1.41
CA VAL A 187 6.21 17.12 1.74
C VAL A 187 6.42 17.48 3.21
N ILE A 188 7.48 16.92 3.80
CA ILE A 188 8.03 17.32 5.11
C ILE A 188 9.24 18.23 4.84
N THR A 189 9.08 19.53 5.04
CA THR A 189 10.17 20.51 5.01
C THR A 189 10.76 20.72 6.41
N THR A 190 11.85 21.48 6.53
CA THR A 190 12.50 21.77 7.82
C THR A 190 11.59 22.42 8.87
N ASN A 191 10.54 23.12 8.45
CA ASN A 191 9.55 23.75 9.33
C ASN A 191 8.39 22.82 9.72
N HIS A 192 8.30 21.64 9.11
CA HIS A 192 7.23 20.70 9.36
C HIS A 192 7.44 19.99 10.73
N PRO A 193 6.38 19.79 11.56
CA PRO A 193 6.51 19.14 12.87
C PRO A 193 7.27 17.80 12.88
N PHE A 194 7.01 16.96 11.87
CA PHE A 194 7.68 15.66 11.70
C PHE A 194 9.11 15.73 11.13
N TRP A 195 9.65 16.89 10.76
CA TRP A 195 11.02 16.98 10.22
C TRP A 195 12.07 16.35 11.14
N ARG A 196 11.91 16.55 12.45
CA ARG A 196 12.79 15.98 13.47
C ARG A 196 12.80 14.45 13.49
N LEU A 197 11.80 13.80 12.88
CA LEU A 197 11.74 12.35 12.75
C LEU A 197 12.46 11.84 11.51
N VAL A 198 12.70 12.66 10.49
CA VAL A 198 13.36 12.26 9.24
C VAL A 198 14.85 12.01 9.51
N PRO A 199 15.34 10.75 9.47
CA PRO A 199 16.73 10.48 9.76
C PRO A 199 17.63 10.79 8.55
N PHE A 200 18.83 11.30 8.83
CA PHE A 200 19.97 11.27 7.90
C PHE A 200 20.81 9.99 8.05
N GLY A 201 20.39 9.08 8.94
CA GLY A 201 21.02 7.79 9.19
C GLY A 201 19.99 6.66 9.20
N LYS A 202 20.30 5.54 9.86
CA LYS A 202 19.43 4.35 9.82
C LYS A 202 18.08 4.51 10.51
N ALA A 203 18.01 5.28 11.60
CA ALA A 203 16.80 5.41 12.41
C ALA A 203 16.84 6.67 13.26
N THR A 204 15.66 7.08 13.73
CA THR A 204 15.48 8.14 14.73
C THR A 204 15.08 7.50 16.05
N LYS A 205 15.73 7.89 17.16
CA LYS A 205 15.31 7.52 18.51
C LYS A 205 13.93 8.14 18.81
N PRO A 206 13.17 7.64 19.79
CA PRO A 206 11.93 8.28 20.24
C PRO A 206 12.13 9.79 20.43
N THR A 207 11.46 10.58 19.60
CA THR A 207 11.68 12.02 19.47
C THR A 207 10.34 12.74 19.59
N LYS A 208 10.32 13.79 20.41
CA LYS A 208 9.12 14.59 20.64
C LYS A 208 8.84 15.53 19.47
N VAL A 209 7.58 15.58 19.06
CA VAL A 209 7.03 16.51 18.06
C VAL A 209 5.70 17.07 18.58
N TRP A 210 5.27 18.20 18.04
CA TRP A 210 4.06 18.89 18.49
C TRP A 210 3.10 19.02 17.32
N LEU A 211 1.84 18.61 17.52
CA LEU A 211 0.79 18.72 16.51
C LEU A 211 -0.34 19.57 17.06
N THR A 212 -0.91 20.42 16.19
CA THR A 212 -2.12 21.19 16.49
C THR A 212 -3.34 20.37 16.12
N ASN A 213 -4.25 20.15 17.06
CA ASN A 213 -5.54 19.52 16.78
C ASN A 213 -6.51 20.49 16.09
N LEU A 214 -7.69 20.01 15.67
CA LEU A 214 -8.71 20.82 15.00
C LEU A 214 -9.29 21.93 15.89
N ASN A 215 -9.12 21.84 17.21
CA ASN A 215 -9.53 22.86 18.18
C ASN A 215 -8.45 23.93 18.39
N GLY A 216 -7.29 23.83 17.72
CA GLY A 216 -6.17 24.75 17.87
C GLY A 216 -5.24 24.43 19.04
N GLU A 217 -5.45 23.33 19.76
CA GLU A 217 -4.64 22.95 20.92
C GLU A 217 -3.39 22.19 20.49
N GLN A 218 -2.26 22.51 21.12
CA GLN A 218 -1.01 21.80 20.92
C GLN A 218 -0.98 20.51 21.73
N GLN A 219 -0.70 19.40 21.07
CA GLN A 219 -0.54 18.09 21.70
C GLN A 219 0.86 17.54 21.41
N GLU A 220 1.50 17.01 22.47
CA GLU A 220 2.81 16.39 22.38
C GLU A 220 2.70 14.94 21.87
N PHE A 221 3.50 14.63 20.86
CA PHE A 221 3.64 13.31 20.28
C PHE A 221 5.08 12.82 20.45
N VAL A 222 5.25 11.51 20.55
CA VAL A 222 6.53 10.84 20.37
C VAL A 222 6.49 10.08 19.05
N GLY A 223 7.53 10.26 18.25
CA GLY A 223 7.71 9.54 17.01
C GLY A 223 9.04 8.82 16.91
N GLU A 224 9.04 7.79 16.09
CA GLU A 224 10.21 6.99 15.71
C GLU A 224 10.23 6.86 14.19
N ALA A 225 11.42 6.73 13.62
CA ALA A 225 11.57 6.50 12.19
C ALA A 225 12.65 5.48 11.89
N LEU A 226 12.52 4.81 10.74
CA LEU A 226 13.49 3.84 10.24
C LEU A 226 13.71 4.12 8.75
N ASP A 227 14.96 4.38 8.36
CA ASP A 227 15.37 4.37 6.96
C ASP A 227 15.47 2.92 6.49
N THR A 228 14.68 2.59 5.47
CA THR A 228 14.72 1.30 4.79
C THR A 228 15.47 1.43 3.47
N THR A 229 15.58 0.33 2.73
CA THR A 229 16.19 0.38 1.39
C THR A 229 15.44 1.33 0.45
N TYR A 230 14.12 1.44 0.58
CA TYR A 230 13.27 2.14 -0.40
C TYR A 230 12.71 3.47 0.07
N ASN A 231 12.46 3.60 1.38
CA ASN A 231 11.82 4.78 1.95
C ASN A 231 12.09 4.85 3.47
N ILE A 232 11.80 6.01 4.04
CA ILE A 232 11.77 6.19 5.49
C ILE A 232 10.35 5.92 5.97
N LEU A 233 10.24 5.04 6.96
CA LEU A 233 8.98 4.77 7.65
C LEU A 233 8.95 5.54 8.96
N ILE A 234 7.91 6.34 9.16
CA ILE A 234 7.70 7.16 10.36
C ILE A 234 6.45 6.66 11.06
N PHE A 235 6.52 6.55 12.39
CA PHE A 235 5.37 6.32 13.26
C PHE A 235 5.36 7.39 14.36
N ALA A 236 4.18 7.91 14.70
CA ALA A 236 4.02 8.79 15.85
C ALA A 236 2.69 8.58 16.55
N CYS A 237 2.69 8.78 17.87
CA CYS A 237 1.51 8.74 18.72
C CYS A 237 1.65 9.74 19.88
N PRO A 238 0.57 10.09 20.61
CA PRO A 238 0.66 10.95 21.78
C PRO A 238 1.66 10.42 22.81
N THR A 239 2.46 11.32 23.40
CA THR A 239 3.47 10.93 24.42
C THR A 239 2.85 10.12 25.56
N ALA A 240 1.64 10.49 26.00
CA ALA A 240 0.92 9.82 27.08
C ALA A 240 0.58 8.34 26.79
N LEU A 241 0.54 7.96 25.50
CA LEU A 241 0.23 6.61 25.04
C LEU A 241 1.47 5.83 24.64
N PHE A 242 2.60 6.51 24.42
CA PHE A 242 3.86 5.88 24.05
C PHE A 242 4.38 5.03 25.21
N LYS A 243 4.56 3.75 24.95
CA LYS A 243 5.13 2.78 25.88
C LYS A 243 6.27 2.06 25.13
N SER A 244 7.52 2.22 25.57
CA SER A 244 8.70 1.61 24.94
C SER A 244 9.07 0.28 25.58
#